data_AF-A0A920PMP7-F1
#
_entry.id   AF-A0A920PMP7-F1
#
_cell.length_a   1.000
_cell.length_b   1.000
_cell.length_c   1.000
_cell.angle_alpha   90.00
_cell.angle_beta   90.00
_cell.angle_gamma   90.00
#
_symmetry.space_group_name_H-M   'P 1'
#
loop_
_entity.id
_entity.type
_entity.pdbx_description
1 polymer ?
#
loop_
_entity_poly.entity_id
_entity_poly.type
_entity_poly.pdbx_seq_one_letter_code
_entity_poly.pdbx_strand_id
1 'polypeptide(L)'
;MKTILTYTLFAVFGFGAMFVAAIPWPSTIYILLGACESSAQYVSGECSVNTHNWDWCVTKDSMEKMRQSDCNAANGQLYYNEKIARQAYAELQSAGD
;
A
#
# COMPACT_ATOMS: atom_id res chain seq x y z
N MET A 1 37.16 26.76 16.36
CA MET A 1 35.98 26.81 15.46
C MET A 1 36.11 25.89 14.24
N LYS A 2 37.27 25.83 13.54
CA LYS A 2 37.43 24.96 12.36
C LYS A 2 37.20 23.46 12.61
N THR A 3 37.71 22.91 13.71
CA THR A 3 37.68 21.46 14.00
C THR A 3 36.28 20.92 14.34
N ILE A 4 35.50 21.66 15.13
CA ILE A 4 34.14 21.24 15.51
C ILE A 4 33.25 21.18 14.27
N LEU A 5 33.39 22.14 13.35
CA LEU A 5 32.62 22.14 12.10
C LEU A 5 32.94 20.90 11.24
N THR A 6 34.20 20.45 11.21
CA THR A 6 34.61 19.30 10.39
C THR A 6 34.10 17.98 10.97
N TYR A 7 34.14 17.81 12.29
CA TYR A 7 33.63 16.59 12.94
C TYR A 7 32.10 16.48 12.83
N THR A 8 31.38 17.60 12.96
CA THR A 8 29.92 17.58 12.79
C THR A 8 29.53 17.25 11.35
N LEU A 9 30.24 17.79 10.35
CA LEU A 9 30.02 17.42 8.96
C LEU A 9 30.29 15.93 8.71
N PHE A 10 31.41 15.40 9.20
CA PHE A 10 31.72 13.98 9.03
C PHE A 10 30.71 13.05 9.72
N ALA A 11 30.22 13.40 10.90
CA ALA A 11 29.21 12.63 11.60
C ALA A 11 27.87 12.62 10.84
N VAL A 12 27.44 13.78 10.31
CA VAL A 12 26.19 13.89 9.54
C VAL A 12 26.29 13.12 8.23
N PHE A 13 27.40 13.23 7.50
CA PHE A 13 27.57 12.49 6.24
C PHE A 13 27.76 10.98 6.47
N GLY A 14 28.46 10.57 7.53
CA GLY A 14 28.67 9.16 7.87
C GLY A 14 27.38 8.46 8.30
N PHE A 15 26.61 9.07 9.20
CA PHE A 15 25.31 8.52 9.62
C PHE A 15 24.26 8.61 8.50
N GLY A 16 24.30 9.69 7.70
CA GLY A 16 23.45 9.84 6.53
C GLY A 16 23.67 8.72 5.52
N ALA A 17 24.93 8.42 5.17
CA ALA A 17 25.25 7.36 4.22
C ALA A 17 24.86 5.96 4.72
N MET A 18 24.95 5.70 6.03
CA MET A 18 24.60 4.41 6.62
C MET A 18 23.08 4.17 6.62
N PHE A 19 22.27 5.23 6.81
CA PHE A 19 20.82 5.18 6.57
C PHE A 19 20.47 5.05 5.08
N VAL A 20 21.32 5.57 4.18
CA VAL A 20 21.13 5.46 2.74
C VAL A 20 21.30 4.03 2.21
N ALA A 21 22.26 3.29 2.75
CA ALA A 21 22.60 1.96 2.24
C ALA A 21 21.70 0.82 2.75
N ALA A 22 21.14 0.92 3.96
CA ALA A 22 20.37 -0.16 4.58
C ALA A 22 18.90 -0.22 4.17
N ILE A 23 18.41 0.81 3.46
CA ILE A 23 17.00 1.02 3.20
C ILE A 23 16.85 1.23 1.69
N PRO A 24 16.03 0.49 0.94
CA PRO A 24 15.75 0.83 -0.45
C PRO A 24 15.00 2.18 -0.51
N TRP A 25 15.72 3.26 -0.84
CA TRP A 25 15.26 4.65 -0.62
C TRP A 25 13.97 5.11 -1.28
N PRO A 26 13.49 4.59 -2.42
CA PRO A 26 12.19 5.03 -2.90
C PRO A 26 11.04 4.52 -2.04
N SER A 27 11.16 3.39 -1.35
CA SER A 27 10.02 2.71 -0.71
C SER A 27 9.74 3.10 0.74
N THR A 28 10.77 3.47 1.50
CA THR A 28 10.60 3.72 2.95
C THR A 28 10.09 5.12 3.26
N ILE A 29 10.28 6.09 2.37
CA ILE A 29 9.71 7.42 2.49
C ILE A 29 8.17 7.36 2.51
N TYR A 30 7.56 6.48 1.72
CA TYR A 30 6.10 6.32 1.68
C TYR A 30 5.53 5.72 2.97
N ILE A 31 6.27 4.83 3.62
CA ILE A 31 5.86 4.25 4.92
C ILE A 31 6.04 5.30 6.02
N LEU A 32 7.18 6.01 6.05
CA LEU A 32 7.48 7.00 7.08
C LEU A 32 6.59 8.24 7.03
N LEU A 33 6.17 8.68 5.84
CA LEU A 33 5.24 9.79 5.67
C LEU A 33 3.77 9.39 5.88
N GLY A 34 3.50 8.15 6.32
CA GLY A 34 2.15 7.65 6.57
C GLY A 34 1.30 7.47 5.31
N ALA A 35 1.92 7.49 4.12
CA ALA A 35 1.22 7.16 2.88
C ALA A 35 0.96 5.64 2.77
N CYS A 36 1.66 4.83 3.57
CA CYS A 36 1.60 3.38 3.65
C CYS A 36 1.61 2.91 5.10
N GLU A 37 0.74 1.98 5.49
CA GLU A 37 0.78 1.41 6.85
C GLU A 37 1.83 0.31 7.00
N SER A 38 2.25 -0.35 5.92
CA SER A 38 3.30 -1.37 5.97
C SER A 38 4.16 -1.45 4.69
N SER A 39 5.36 -2.01 4.83
CA SER A 39 6.25 -2.30 3.70
C SER A 39 5.68 -3.36 2.75
N ALA A 40 4.88 -4.29 3.27
CA ALA A 40 4.20 -5.30 2.47
C ALA A 40 3.20 -4.66 1.48
N GLN A 41 2.39 -3.71 1.96
CA GLN A 41 1.45 -2.93 1.13
C GLN A 41 2.16 -2.11 0.04
N TYR A 42 3.38 -1.66 0.30
CA TYR A 42 4.18 -1.00 -0.73
C TYR A 42 4.69 -1.99 -1.78
N VAL A 43 5.25 -3.13 -1.34
CA VAL A 43 5.83 -4.15 -2.24
C VAL A 43 4.75 -4.81 -3.12
N SER A 44 3.54 -4.99 -2.60
CA SER A 44 2.38 -5.44 -3.37
C SER A 44 1.86 -4.39 -4.37
N GLY A 45 2.39 -3.17 -4.35
CA GLY A 45 1.96 -2.06 -5.21
C GLY A 45 0.71 -1.34 -4.71
N GLU A 46 0.19 -1.69 -3.52
CA GLU A 46 -1.05 -1.15 -2.98
C GLU A 46 -0.97 0.34 -2.57
N CYS A 47 0.24 0.89 -2.64
CA CYS A 47 0.62 2.18 -2.08
C CYS A 47 1.34 3.09 -3.09
N SER A 48 1.07 2.91 -4.38
CA SER A 48 1.45 3.89 -5.37
C SER A 48 0.62 5.16 -5.12
N VAL A 49 1.28 6.27 -4.85
CA VAL A 49 0.67 7.58 -4.60
C VAL A 49 -0.37 7.85 -5.69
N ASN A 50 -1.66 7.91 -5.31
CA ASN A 50 -2.86 8.29 -6.10
C ASN A 50 -3.87 7.16 -6.45
N THR A 51 -4.83 6.92 -5.53
CA THR A 51 -6.26 6.61 -5.81
C THR A 51 -6.62 5.60 -6.92
N HIS A 52 -5.88 4.51 -7.11
CA HIS A 52 -6.26 3.44 -8.06
C HIS A 52 -6.33 2.04 -7.43
N ASN A 53 -6.19 1.95 -6.10
CA ASN A 53 -6.21 0.68 -5.37
C ASN A 53 -7.55 0.37 -4.70
N TRP A 54 -8.59 1.10 -5.11
CA TRP A 54 -9.97 0.90 -4.67
C TRP A 54 -10.72 0.21 -5.79
N ASP A 55 -10.74 -1.11 -5.72
CA ASP A 55 -11.45 -1.96 -6.64
C ASP A 55 -12.77 -2.41 -6.03
N TRP A 56 -13.65 -2.97 -6.86
CA TRP A 56 -14.93 -3.49 -6.39
C TRP A 56 -14.69 -4.83 -5.70
N CYS A 57 -14.85 -4.85 -4.40
CA CYS A 57 -14.91 -6.07 -3.64
C CYS A 57 -16.32 -6.64 -3.71
N VAL A 58 -16.42 -7.90 -4.09
CA VAL A 58 -17.66 -8.67 -4.10
C VAL A 58 -17.53 -9.76 -3.04
N THR A 59 -18.43 -9.72 -2.07
CA THR A 59 -18.63 -10.81 -1.11
C THR A 59 -19.96 -11.50 -1.42
N LYS A 60 -20.29 -12.54 -0.66
CA LYS A 60 -21.61 -13.18 -0.77
C LYS A 60 -22.75 -12.21 -0.44
N ASP A 61 -22.51 -11.28 0.48
CA ASP A 61 -23.56 -10.45 1.06
C ASP A 61 -23.56 -9.00 0.51
N SER A 62 -22.40 -8.48 0.10
CA SER A 62 -22.26 -7.08 -0.35
C SER A 62 -21.30 -6.90 -1.53
N MET A 63 -21.47 -5.79 -2.27
CA MET A 63 -20.56 -5.33 -3.33
C MET A 63 -20.23 -3.86 -3.11
N GLU A 64 -18.97 -3.56 -2.77
CA GLU A 64 -18.53 -2.20 -2.43
C GLU A 64 -17.11 -1.93 -2.91
N LYS A 65 -16.78 -0.66 -3.17
CA LYS A 65 -15.39 -0.26 -3.45
C LYS A 65 -14.60 -0.19 -2.16
N MET A 66 -13.57 -1.03 -2.04
CA MET A 66 -12.68 -1.04 -0.88
C MET A 66 -11.27 -1.43 -1.29
N ARG A 67 -10.31 -1.31 -0.37
CA ARG A 67 -8.92 -1.69 -0.63
C ARG A 67 -8.79 -3.21 -0.76
N GLN A 68 -7.75 -3.65 -1.44
CA GLN A 68 -7.47 -5.07 -1.62
C GLN A 68 -7.29 -5.82 -0.29
N SER A 69 -6.52 -5.25 0.64
CA SER A 69 -6.37 -5.76 2.00
C SER A 69 -7.70 -5.98 2.71
N ASP A 70 -8.60 -5.01 2.59
CA ASP A 70 -9.88 -4.99 3.31
C ASP A 70 -10.84 -6.01 2.68
N CYS A 71 -10.84 -6.12 1.35
CA CYS A 71 -11.59 -7.14 0.65
C CYS A 71 -11.14 -8.55 1.00
N ASN A 72 -9.82 -8.80 1.02
CA ASN A 72 -9.27 -10.08 1.43
C ASN A 72 -9.63 -10.40 2.89
N ALA A 73 -9.58 -9.42 3.80
CA ALA A 73 -9.99 -9.59 5.19
C ALA A 73 -11.50 -9.93 5.32
N ALA A 74 -12.33 -9.40 4.40
CA ALA A 74 -13.75 -9.73 4.29
C ALA A 74 -14.03 -11.03 3.52
N ASN A 75 -13.00 -11.80 3.12
CA ASN A 75 -13.10 -12.97 2.24
C ASN A 75 -13.81 -12.69 0.90
N GLY A 76 -13.72 -11.45 0.42
CA GLY A 76 -14.28 -11.03 -0.85
C GLY A 76 -13.33 -11.23 -2.02
N GLN A 77 -13.86 -11.08 -3.22
CA GLN A 77 -13.12 -11.12 -4.47
C GLN A 77 -13.07 -9.72 -5.09
N LEU A 78 -11.89 -9.32 -5.53
CA LEU A 78 -11.67 -8.00 -6.13
C LEU A 78 -11.88 -8.04 -7.63
N TYR A 79 -12.54 -7.00 -8.12
CA TYR A 79 -12.75 -6.76 -9.54
C TYR A 79 -12.45 -5.31 -9.87
N TYR A 80 -11.57 -5.11 -10.83
CA TYR A 80 -11.18 -3.78 -11.32
C TYR A 80 -12.32 -3.06 -12.06
N ASN A 81 -13.35 -3.79 -12.51
CA ASN A 81 -14.46 -3.24 -13.29
C ASN A 81 -15.80 -3.47 -12.58
N GLU A 82 -16.55 -2.39 -12.35
CA GLU A 82 -17.86 -2.41 -11.72
C GLU A 82 -18.83 -3.39 -12.40
N LYS A 83 -18.85 -3.41 -13.74
CA LYS A 83 -19.78 -4.25 -14.49
C LYS A 83 -19.50 -5.74 -14.24
N ILE A 84 -18.22 -6.11 -14.15
CA ILE A 84 -17.81 -7.49 -13.89
C ILE A 84 -18.11 -7.84 -12.44
N ALA A 85 -17.80 -6.96 -11.49
CA ALA A 85 -18.14 -7.14 -10.08
C ALA A 85 -19.65 -7.34 -9.88
N ARG A 86 -20.48 -6.53 -10.54
CA ARG A 86 -21.94 -6.62 -10.43
C ARG A 86 -22.47 -7.94 -10.98
N GLN A 87 -21.90 -8.42 -12.08
CA GLN A 87 -22.27 -9.72 -12.63
C GLN A 87 -21.88 -10.84 -11.66
N ALA A 88 -20.66 -10.84 -11.14
CA ALA A 88 -20.20 -11.83 -10.16
C ALA A 88 -21.06 -11.81 -8.89
N TYR A 89 -21.43 -10.63 -8.40
CA TYR A 89 -22.32 -10.49 -7.24
C TYR A 89 -23.71 -11.08 -7.53
N ALA A 90 -24.28 -10.82 -8.71
CA ALA A 90 -25.56 -11.39 -9.11
C ALA A 90 -25.50 -12.92 -9.22
N GLU A 91 -24.42 -13.48 -9.78
CA GLU A 91 -24.19 -14.92 -9.86
C GLU A 91 -24.10 -15.55 -8.46
N LEU A 92 -23.35 -14.93 -7.54
CA LEU A 92 -23.24 -15.39 -6.15
C LEU A 92 -24.59 -15.38 -5.42
N GLN A 93 -25.41 -14.35 -5.62
CA GLN A 93 -26.75 -14.27 -5.03
C GLN A 93 -27.68 -15.33 -5.62
N SER A 94 -27.63 -15.57 -6.92
CA SER A 94 -28.44 -16.62 -7.57
C SER A 94 -28.04 -18.05 -7.21
N ALA A 95 -26.79 -18.28 -6.80
CA ALA A 95 -26.30 -19.58 -6.35
C ALA A 95 -26.61 -19.85 -4.86
N GLY A 96 -27.14 -18.86 -4.15
CA GLY A 96 -27.54 -18.93 -2.74
C GLY A 96 -29.00 -19.32 -2.51
N ASP A 97 -29.82 -19.38 -3.56
CA ASP A 97 -31.21 -19.87 -3.59
C ASP A 97 -31.28 -21.32 -4.13
#